data_AF-A0AAJ7X5J2-F1
#
_entry.id   AF-A0AAJ7X5J2-F1
#
_cell.length_a   1.000
_cell.length_b   1.000
_cell.length_c   1.000
_cell.angle_alpha   90.00
_cell.angle_beta   90.00
_cell.angle_gamma   90.00
#
_symmetry.space_group_name_H-M   'P 1'
#
loop_
_entity.id
_entity.type
_entity.pdbx_description
1 polymer ?
#
loop_
_entity_poly.entity_id
_entity_poly.type
_entity_poly.pdbx_seq_one_letter_code
_entity_poly.pdbx_strand_id
1 'polypeptide(L)'
;MTQVDDFHHQPWVDHERILEAGPDRAASEWLLRCGAHVRYRDSDRWQQDYNGLPTGTRDRYRIEAINATDSCIMETGFDYLDGLQHVQQIHLERCVYIGDSTLERLSRTDSLVASLHDLRVVSCGNVSDLGVISLQGLRNLQTLLLRDLPAVKNKDSTLETLQKSLPACVITVDLP
;
A
#
# COMPACT_ATOMS: atom_id res chain seq x y z
N MET A 1 8.93 -24.62 30.64
CA MET A 1 7.53 -24.18 30.86
C MET A 1 7.61 -22.79 31.44
N THR A 2 7.47 -21.70 30.70
CA THR A 2 7.03 -21.45 29.33
C THR A 2 7.72 -20.14 28.95
N GLN A 3 8.33 -20.05 27.76
CA GLN A 3 8.67 -18.76 27.16
C GLN A 3 7.35 -18.00 27.01
N VAL A 4 7.25 -16.83 27.61
CA VAL A 4 6.19 -15.88 27.29
C VAL A 4 6.75 -15.04 26.16
N ASP A 5 6.13 -15.18 25.00
CA ASP A 5 6.53 -14.56 23.75
C ASP A 5 6.66 -13.03 23.91
N ASP A 6 7.80 -12.50 23.45
CA ASP A 6 8.00 -11.08 23.19
C ASP A 6 7.02 -10.65 22.08
N PHE A 7 5.79 -10.31 22.46
CA PHE A 7 4.97 -9.44 21.64
C PHE A 7 5.64 -8.07 21.65
N HIS A 8 6.49 -7.83 20.67
CA HIS A 8 6.93 -6.50 20.29
C HIS A 8 5.68 -5.61 20.16
N HIS A 9 5.41 -4.78 21.17
CA HIS A 9 4.52 -3.63 21.02
C HIS A 9 5.11 -2.77 19.91
N GLN A 10 4.63 -2.93 18.68
CA GLN A 10 4.93 -2.01 17.59
C GLN A 10 4.20 -0.69 17.91
N PRO A 11 4.91 0.39 18.30
CA PRO A 11 4.26 1.61 18.82
C PRO A 11 3.53 2.41 17.73
N TRP A 12 3.68 2.03 16.46
CA TRP A 12 3.18 2.74 15.30
C TRP A 12 1.77 2.32 14.90
N VAL A 13 1.36 1.11 15.30
CA VAL A 13 0.06 0.52 14.95
C VAL A 13 -0.73 0.22 16.22
N ASP A 14 -1.92 0.80 16.27
CA ASP A 14 -2.86 0.61 17.37
C ASP A 14 -3.66 -0.67 17.15
N HIS A 15 -3.11 -1.79 17.63
CA HIS A 15 -3.75 -3.09 17.51
C HIS A 15 -5.05 -3.19 18.32
N GLU A 16 -5.19 -2.44 19.42
CA GLU A 16 -6.46 -2.37 20.16
C GLU A 16 -7.53 -1.73 19.28
N ARG A 17 -7.17 -0.67 18.56
CA ARG A 17 -8.09 -0.02 17.62
C ARG A 17 -8.49 -0.93 16.46
N ILE A 18 -7.57 -1.74 15.93
CA ILE A 18 -7.88 -2.75 14.91
C ILE A 18 -8.87 -3.79 15.47
N LEU A 19 -8.64 -4.27 16.70
CA LEU A 19 -9.51 -5.24 17.37
C LEU A 19 -10.91 -4.68 17.64
N GLU A 20 -11.02 -3.40 18.04
CA GLU A 20 -12.27 -2.74 18.36
C GLU A 20 -13.08 -2.40 17.09
N ALA A 21 -12.45 -1.67 16.15
CA ALA A 21 -13.13 -1.03 15.03
C ALA A 21 -13.09 -1.86 13.73
N GLY A 22 -12.20 -2.85 13.66
CA GLY A 22 -11.90 -3.61 12.46
C GLY A 22 -10.77 -2.99 11.62
N PRO A 23 -10.10 -3.81 10.78
CA PRO A 23 -8.90 -3.40 10.06
C PRO A 23 -9.16 -2.26 9.07
N ASP A 24 -10.24 -2.33 8.28
CA ASP A 24 -10.57 -1.28 7.30
C ASP A 24 -10.82 0.09 7.94
N ARG A 25 -11.46 0.10 9.11
CA ARG A 25 -11.72 1.35 9.83
C ARG A 25 -10.44 1.93 10.41
N ALA A 26 -9.61 1.11 11.07
CA ALA A 26 -8.33 1.55 11.63
C ALA A 26 -7.36 2.03 10.53
N ALA A 27 -7.28 1.31 9.41
CA ALA A 27 -6.49 1.73 8.26
C ALA A 27 -7.00 3.03 7.63
N SER A 28 -8.33 3.19 7.50
CA SER A 28 -8.92 4.47 7.04
C SER A 28 -8.49 5.63 7.93
N GLU A 29 -8.54 5.44 9.25
CA GLU A 29 -8.14 6.46 10.22
C GLU A 29 -6.67 6.84 10.09
N TRP A 30 -5.78 5.85 9.97
CA TRP A 30 -4.35 6.08 9.74
C TRP A 30 -4.10 6.82 8.41
N LEU A 31 -4.65 6.30 7.31
CA LEU A 31 -4.46 6.86 5.97
C LEU A 31 -4.91 8.33 5.92
N LEU A 32 -6.09 8.65 6.44
CA LEU A 32 -6.61 10.03 6.42
C LEU A 32 -5.82 10.97 7.34
N ARG A 33 -5.31 10.49 8.48
CA ARG A 33 -4.41 11.30 9.34
C ARG A 33 -3.09 11.61 8.65
N CYS A 34 -2.63 10.72 7.77
CA CYS A 34 -1.44 10.91 6.95
C CYS A 34 -1.69 11.67 5.64
N GLY A 35 -2.89 12.21 5.43
CA GLY A 35 -3.25 12.97 4.22
C GLY A 35 -3.53 12.11 2.99
N ALA A 36 -3.72 10.80 3.16
CA ALA A 36 -4.20 9.91 2.11
C ALA A 36 -5.73 9.82 2.11
N HIS A 37 -6.28 9.29 1.03
CA HIS A 37 -7.71 9.09 0.85
C HIS A 37 -8.02 7.62 0.62
N VAL A 38 -9.21 7.20 1.03
CA VAL A 38 -9.70 5.83 0.77
C VAL A 38 -11.05 5.86 0.08
N ARG A 39 -11.30 4.86 -0.75
CA ARG A 39 -12.61 4.60 -1.34
C ARG A 39 -13.05 3.20 -0.94
N TYR A 40 -14.30 3.08 -0.49
CA TYR A 40 -14.87 1.80 -0.11
C TYR A 40 -15.51 1.08 -1.30
N ARG A 41 -15.65 -0.24 -1.20
CA ARG A 41 -16.43 -1.03 -2.16
C ARG A 41 -17.84 -0.48 -2.36
N ASP A 42 -18.35 -0.65 -3.57
CA ASP A 42 -19.72 -0.28 -3.95
C ASP A 42 -20.01 1.23 -3.76
N SER A 43 -18.96 2.05 -3.73
CA SER A 43 -19.03 3.50 -3.54
C SER A 43 -18.02 4.21 -4.43
N ASP A 44 -18.48 5.24 -5.16
CA ASP A 44 -17.62 6.14 -5.93
C ASP A 44 -17.03 7.27 -5.08
N ARG A 45 -17.50 7.43 -3.84
CA ARG A 45 -17.09 8.51 -2.94
C ARG A 45 -15.76 8.19 -2.25
N TRP A 46 -14.79 9.09 -2.44
CA TRP A 46 -13.55 9.13 -1.67
C TRP A 46 -13.76 9.76 -0.28
N GLN A 47 -13.18 9.13 0.72
CA GLN A 47 -13.06 9.65 2.07
C GLN A 47 -11.76 10.44 2.18
N GLN A 48 -11.90 11.72 2.47
CA GLN A 48 -10.80 12.69 2.55
C GLN A 48 -10.82 13.55 3.82
N ASP A 49 -11.95 13.53 4.53
CA ASP A 49 -12.09 14.20 5.83
C ASP A 49 -12.15 13.15 6.92
N TYR A 50 -11.15 13.17 7.81
CA TYR A 50 -11.05 12.26 8.94
C TYR A 50 -12.30 12.30 9.82
N ASN A 51 -12.84 13.50 10.07
CA ASN A 51 -14.03 13.67 10.92
C ASN A 51 -15.31 13.20 10.22
N GLY A 52 -15.28 13.10 8.88
CA GLY A 52 -16.36 12.61 8.05
C GLY A 52 -16.36 11.08 7.84
N LEU A 53 -15.41 10.35 8.44
CA LEU A 53 -15.34 8.90 8.29
C LEU A 53 -16.63 8.22 8.79
N PRO A 54 -17.27 7.39 7.96
CA PRO A 54 -18.60 6.88 8.27
C PRO A 54 -18.57 5.98 9.50
N THR A 55 -19.48 6.25 10.42
CA THR A 55 -19.76 5.38 11.57
C THR A 55 -20.79 4.33 11.17
N GLY A 56 -20.73 3.15 11.80
CA GLY A 56 -21.63 2.06 11.45
C GLY A 56 -21.21 0.73 12.04
N THR A 57 -21.91 -0.33 11.64
CA THR A 57 -21.55 -1.69 12.02
C THR A 57 -20.15 -2.04 11.53
N ARG A 58 -19.43 -2.81 12.35
CA ARG A 58 -18.13 -3.38 12.01
C ARG A 58 -18.18 -4.07 10.64
N ASP A 59 -17.12 -3.93 9.86
CA ASP A 59 -16.90 -4.57 8.55
C ASP A 59 -17.86 -4.15 7.41
N ARG A 60 -18.69 -3.13 7.62
CA ARG A 60 -19.59 -2.59 6.59
C ARG A 60 -18.81 -1.91 5.47
N TYR A 61 -17.77 -1.16 5.82
CA TYR A 61 -16.97 -0.38 4.89
C TYR A 61 -15.64 -1.09 4.69
N ARG A 62 -15.40 -1.53 3.45
CA ARG A 62 -14.21 -2.28 3.04
C ARG A 62 -13.43 -1.45 2.05
N ILE A 63 -12.17 -1.15 2.34
CA ILE A 63 -11.32 -0.33 1.47
C ILE A 63 -11.09 -1.11 0.16
N GLU A 64 -11.35 -0.43 -0.95
CA GLU A 64 -11.11 -0.93 -2.30
C GLU A 64 -9.97 -0.19 -2.98
N ALA A 65 -9.87 1.12 -2.75
CA ALA A 65 -8.81 1.94 -3.32
C ALA A 65 -8.20 2.88 -2.29
N ILE A 66 -6.88 3.03 -2.37
CA ILE A 66 -6.08 3.94 -1.56
C ILE A 66 -5.40 4.93 -2.51
N ASN A 67 -5.56 6.22 -2.22
CA ASN A 67 -4.83 7.29 -2.90
C ASN A 67 -4.02 8.07 -1.88
N ALA A 68 -2.73 7.80 -1.85
CA ALA A 68 -1.74 8.52 -1.04
C ALA A 68 -0.97 9.47 -1.96
N THR A 69 -1.58 10.61 -2.25
CA THR A 69 -0.96 11.71 -2.99
C THR A 69 -0.51 12.77 -2.00
N ASP A 70 0.75 13.21 -2.05
CA ASP A 70 1.34 14.17 -1.09
C ASP A 70 1.21 13.72 0.38
N SER A 71 1.14 12.41 0.61
CA SER A 71 0.91 11.82 1.92
C SER A 71 2.23 11.56 2.67
N CYS A 72 2.17 11.66 4.00
CA CYS A 72 3.27 11.33 4.90
C CYS A 72 3.31 9.86 5.36
N ILE A 73 2.59 8.94 4.71
CA ILE A 73 2.69 7.51 5.02
C ILE A 73 4.12 6.98 4.83
N MET A 74 4.50 6.02 5.68
CA MET A 74 5.80 5.37 5.68
C MET A 74 5.66 3.91 6.11
N GLU A 75 6.70 3.11 5.86
CA GLU A 75 6.69 1.64 6.02
C GLU A 75 6.17 1.15 7.38
N THR A 76 6.49 1.82 8.49
CA THR A 76 6.04 1.43 9.84
C THR A 76 4.53 1.47 10.05
N GLY A 77 3.77 2.19 9.21
CA GLY A 77 2.31 2.20 9.25
C GLY A 77 1.66 1.11 8.39
N PHE A 78 2.41 0.41 7.55
CA PHE A 78 1.84 -0.53 6.58
C PHE A 78 1.29 -1.81 7.24
N ASP A 79 1.60 -2.07 8.52
CA ASP A 79 0.95 -3.16 9.29
C ASP A 79 -0.58 -2.95 9.40
N TYR A 80 -1.09 -1.71 9.27
CA TYR A 80 -2.54 -1.46 9.16
C TYR A 80 -3.17 -2.10 7.91
N LEU A 81 -2.39 -2.45 6.89
CA LEU A 81 -2.87 -3.04 5.65
C LEU A 81 -3.06 -4.57 5.73
N ASP A 82 -2.48 -5.24 6.74
CA ASP A 82 -2.45 -6.71 6.81
C ASP A 82 -3.86 -7.33 6.82
N GLY A 83 -4.82 -6.65 7.46
CA GLY A 83 -6.20 -7.11 7.55
C GLY A 83 -7.09 -6.80 6.34
N LEU A 84 -6.62 -6.01 5.35
CA LEU A 84 -7.49 -5.47 4.30
C LEU A 84 -7.68 -6.45 3.12
N GLN A 85 -8.81 -7.14 3.08
CA GLN A 85 -9.04 -8.25 2.14
C GLN A 85 -9.51 -7.83 0.73
N HIS A 86 -9.69 -6.53 0.48
CA HIS A 86 -10.41 -6.05 -0.71
C HIS A 86 -9.73 -4.90 -1.46
N VAL A 87 -8.48 -4.57 -1.11
CA VAL A 87 -7.76 -3.46 -1.74
C VAL A 87 -7.33 -3.85 -3.14
N GLN A 88 -7.94 -3.23 -4.15
CA GLN A 88 -7.67 -3.48 -5.56
C GLN A 88 -6.76 -2.43 -6.18
N GLN A 89 -6.70 -1.22 -5.61
CA GLN A 89 -5.96 -0.10 -6.18
C GLN A 89 -5.15 0.64 -5.10
N ILE A 90 -3.87 0.89 -5.35
CA ILE A 90 -3.02 1.72 -4.49
C ILE A 90 -2.26 2.72 -5.35
N HIS A 91 -2.46 4.02 -5.10
CA HIS A 91 -1.70 5.09 -5.74
C HIS A 91 -0.80 5.76 -4.71
N LEU A 92 0.51 5.71 -4.95
CA LEU A 92 1.55 6.35 -4.16
C LEU A 92 2.17 7.45 -5.02
N GLU A 93 1.80 8.71 -4.75
CA GLU A 93 2.26 9.85 -5.54
C GLU A 93 2.88 10.92 -4.64
N ARG A 94 4.13 11.31 -4.93
CA ARG A 94 4.86 12.34 -4.16
C ARG A 94 4.95 12.02 -2.66
N CYS A 95 4.98 10.74 -2.30
CA CYS A 95 5.19 10.30 -0.92
C CYS A 95 6.68 10.25 -0.60
N VAL A 96 7.19 11.30 0.06
CA VAL A 96 8.63 11.47 0.34
C VAL A 96 9.24 10.43 1.29
N TYR A 97 8.43 9.71 2.05
CA TYR A 97 8.89 8.67 2.99
C TYR A 97 8.76 7.24 2.45
N ILE A 98 8.25 7.07 1.21
CA ILE A 98 8.14 5.77 0.57
C ILE A 98 9.45 5.43 -0.12
N GLY A 99 9.96 4.23 0.15
CA GLY A 99 11.18 3.68 -0.45
C GLY A 99 11.09 2.16 -0.64
N ASP A 100 12.24 1.54 -0.87
CA ASP A 100 12.33 0.12 -1.24
C ASP A 100 11.69 -0.82 -0.22
N SER A 101 11.92 -0.60 1.08
CA SER A 101 11.33 -1.42 2.14
C SER A 101 9.79 -1.36 2.15
N THR A 102 9.22 -0.22 1.74
CA THR A 102 7.76 -0.08 1.65
C THR A 102 7.17 -0.90 0.51
N LEU A 103 7.83 -0.91 -0.65
CA LEU A 103 7.40 -1.71 -1.79
C LEU A 103 7.59 -3.21 -1.52
N GLU A 104 8.67 -3.59 -0.84
CA GLU A 104 8.90 -4.96 -0.39
C GLU A 104 7.85 -5.39 0.64
N ARG A 105 7.43 -4.47 1.54
CA ARG A 105 6.36 -4.75 2.49
C ARG A 105 5.04 -5.00 1.77
N LEU A 106 4.66 -4.16 0.80
CA LEU A 106 3.46 -4.35 -0.01
C LEU A 106 3.44 -5.74 -0.68
N SER A 107 4.58 -6.18 -1.24
CA SER A 107 4.66 -7.46 -1.94
C SER A 107 4.70 -8.70 -1.03
N ARG A 108 4.86 -8.51 0.27
CA ARG A 108 4.82 -9.56 1.31
C ARG A 108 3.53 -9.59 2.11
N THR A 109 2.68 -8.58 2.02
CA THR A 109 1.38 -8.57 2.70
C THR A 109 0.40 -9.47 1.95
N ASP A 110 0.08 -10.63 2.54
CA ASP A 110 -0.73 -11.69 1.93
C ASP A 110 -2.07 -11.20 1.38
N SER A 111 -2.75 -10.31 2.11
CA SER A 111 -4.03 -9.73 1.70
C SER A 111 -3.91 -8.91 0.42
N LEU A 112 -2.83 -8.14 0.26
CA LEU A 112 -2.56 -7.35 -0.94
C LEU A 112 -2.07 -8.22 -2.10
N VAL A 113 -1.23 -9.22 -1.84
CA VAL A 113 -0.84 -10.22 -2.84
C VAL A 113 -2.09 -10.90 -3.43
N ALA A 114 -3.12 -11.13 -2.61
CA ALA A 114 -4.38 -11.74 -3.05
C ALA A 114 -5.32 -10.78 -3.79
N SER A 115 -5.31 -9.48 -3.49
CA SER A 115 -6.37 -8.54 -3.92
C SER A 115 -5.94 -7.38 -4.81
N LEU A 116 -4.64 -7.01 -4.80
CA LEU A 116 -4.17 -5.81 -5.51
C LEU A 116 -4.02 -6.06 -7.01
N HIS A 117 -4.65 -5.19 -7.81
CA HIS A 117 -4.65 -5.27 -9.27
C HIS A 117 -4.05 -4.04 -9.95
N ASP A 118 -4.12 -2.87 -9.33
CA ASP A 118 -3.57 -1.61 -9.86
C ASP A 118 -2.64 -0.95 -8.84
N LEU A 119 -1.40 -0.69 -9.24
CA LEU A 119 -0.42 0.02 -8.42
C LEU A 119 0.21 1.17 -9.23
N ARG A 120 0.25 2.34 -8.62
CA ARG A 120 0.96 3.50 -9.17
C ARG A 120 2.02 3.96 -8.17
N VAL A 121 3.25 4.14 -8.64
CA VAL A 121 4.36 4.70 -7.87
C VAL A 121 4.94 5.85 -8.68
N VAL A 122 4.66 7.08 -8.23
CA VAL A 122 4.97 8.31 -8.99
C VAL A 122 5.69 9.31 -8.10
N SER A 123 6.84 9.82 -8.53
CA SER A 123 7.58 10.86 -7.79
C SER A 123 7.94 10.46 -6.35
N CYS A 124 8.13 9.16 -6.10
CA CYS A 124 8.61 8.63 -4.81
C CYS A 124 10.14 8.50 -4.86
N GLY A 125 10.84 9.59 -4.50
CA GLY A 125 12.27 9.77 -4.76
C GLY A 125 13.22 8.73 -4.14
N ASN A 126 12.80 8.02 -3.10
CA ASN A 126 13.62 7.00 -2.43
C ASN A 126 13.40 5.58 -2.99
N VAL A 127 12.54 5.41 -3.99
CA VAL A 127 12.31 4.12 -4.65
C VAL A 127 13.39 3.90 -5.71
N SER A 128 14.19 2.86 -5.51
CA SER A 128 15.26 2.42 -6.41
C SER A 128 14.86 1.20 -7.24
N ASP A 129 15.81 0.70 -8.04
CA ASP A 129 15.67 -0.58 -8.75
C ASP A 129 15.26 -1.73 -7.82
N LEU A 130 15.78 -1.78 -6.58
CA LEU A 130 15.49 -2.85 -5.62
C LEU A 130 14.03 -2.83 -5.19
N GLY A 131 13.49 -1.65 -4.85
CA GLY A 131 12.09 -1.50 -4.49
C GLY A 131 11.17 -1.89 -5.63
N VAL A 132 11.49 -1.46 -6.85
CA VAL A 132 10.69 -1.83 -8.04
C VAL A 132 10.70 -3.34 -8.28
N ILE A 133 11.87 -3.99 -8.21
CA ILE A 133 11.99 -5.46 -8.39
C ILE A 133 11.21 -6.21 -7.31
N SER A 134 11.18 -5.69 -6.07
CA SER A 134 10.44 -6.32 -4.96
C SER A 134 8.94 -6.51 -5.24
N LEU A 135 8.36 -5.70 -6.15
CA LEU A 135 6.95 -5.80 -6.54
C LEU A 135 6.61 -7.11 -7.27
N GLN A 136 7.59 -7.91 -7.67
CA GLN A 136 7.38 -9.23 -8.28
C GLN A 136 6.53 -10.20 -7.44
N GLY A 137 6.40 -9.97 -6.12
CA GLY A 137 5.52 -10.75 -5.25
C GLY A 137 4.03 -10.51 -5.49
N LEU A 138 3.65 -9.38 -6.10
CA LEU A 138 2.27 -8.99 -6.41
C LEU A 138 1.77 -9.70 -7.68
N ARG A 139 1.71 -11.03 -7.63
CA ARG A 139 1.38 -11.92 -8.76
C ARG A 139 0.01 -11.68 -9.43
N ASN A 140 -0.91 -10.97 -8.76
CA ASN A 140 -2.24 -10.62 -9.28
C ASN A 140 -2.31 -9.21 -9.86
N LEU A 141 -1.20 -8.48 -9.88
CA LEU A 141 -1.12 -7.12 -10.42
C LEU A 141 -1.37 -7.15 -11.93
N GLN A 142 -2.31 -6.34 -12.38
CA GLN A 142 -2.71 -6.21 -13.79
C GLN A 142 -2.11 -4.95 -14.41
N THR A 143 -2.02 -3.87 -13.64
CA THR A 143 -1.47 -2.60 -14.09
C THR A 143 -0.46 -2.05 -13.08
N LEU A 144 0.69 -1.65 -13.60
CA LEU A 144 1.74 -0.98 -12.83
C LEU A 144 2.19 0.28 -13.56
N LEU A 145 2.08 1.43 -12.91
CA LEU A 145 2.68 2.68 -13.38
C LEU A 145 3.90 3.03 -12.52
N LEU A 146 5.04 3.21 -13.17
CA LEU A 146 6.27 3.73 -12.55
C LEU A 146 6.67 5.02 -13.26
N ARG A 147 6.68 6.14 -12.55
CA ARG A 147 7.02 7.44 -13.15
C ARG A 147 7.85 8.29 -12.21
N ASP A 148 8.82 9.01 -12.77
CA ASP A 148 9.61 10.01 -12.04
C ASP A 148 10.24 9.42 -10.75
N LEU A 149 10.93 8.29 -10.90
CA LEU A 149 11.65 7.63 -9.80
C LEU A 149 13.16 7.84 -9.99
N PRO A 150 13.73 8.96 -9.50
CA PRO A 150 15.10 9.36 -9.79
C PRO A 150 16.16 8.39 -9.25
N ALA A 151 15.83 7.54 -8.27
CA ALA A 151 16.75 6.56 -7.72
C ALA A 151 16.79 5.23 -8.52
N VAL A 152 15.90 5.03 -9.50
CA VAL A 152 16.00 3.91 -10.45
C VAL A 152 17.09 4.23 -11.48
N LYS A 153 18.14 3.42 -11.52
CA LYS A 153 19.33 3.65 -12.37
C LYS A 153 19.47 2.64 -13.50
N ASN A 154 18.94 1.44 -13.34
CA ASN A 154 19.10 0.33 -14.30
C ASN A 154 17.75 -0.09 -14.88
N LYS A 155 17.02 0.89 -15.45
CA LYS A 155 15.65 0.76 -15.95
C LYS A 155 15.44 -0.52 -16.77
N ASP A 156 16.25 -0.77 -17.79
CA ASP A 156 16.03 -1.91 -18.69
C ASP A 156 16.11 -3.26 -17.97
N SER A 157 17.15 -3.47 -17.15
CA SER A 157 17.29 -4.73 -16.39
C SER A 157 16.22 -4.88 -15.30
N THR A 158 15.82 -3.76 -14.69
CA THR A 158 14.76 -3.72 -13.67
C THR A 158 13.43 -4.13 -14.28
N LEU A 159 13.09 -3.57 -15.45
CA LEU A 159 11.86 -3.91 -16.17
C LEU A 159 11.89 -5.31 -16.77
N GLU A 160 13.03 -5.76 -17.30
CA GLU A 160 13.17 -7.13 -17.79
C GLU A 160 12.92 -8.14 -16.67
N THR A 161 13.50 -7.92 -15.50
CA THR A 161 13.29 -8.78 -14.32
C THR A 161 11.82 -8.77 -13.89
N LEU A 162 11.23 -7.59 -13.76
CA LEU A 162 9.86 -7.45 -13.28
C LEU A 162 8.84 -8.03 -14.27
N GLN A 163 9.02 -7.78 -15.58
CA GLN A 163 8.14 -8.31 -16.63
C GLN A 163 8.24 -9.83 -16.75
N LYS A 164 9.42 -10.42 -16.53
CA LYS A 164 9.58 -11.89 -16.46
C LYS A 164 8.77 -12.49 -15.30
N SER A 165 8.77 -11.84 -14.13
CA SER A 165 8.03 -12.31 -12.96
C SER A 165 6.52 -12.01 -13.04
N LEU A 166 6.12 -10.94 -13.74
CA LEU A 166 4.73 -10.50 -13.89
C LEU A 166 4.33 -10.44 -15.38
N PRO A 167 4.30 -11.58 -16.11
CA PRO A 167 4.16 -11.60 -17.56
C PRO A 167 2.82 -11.07 -18.09
N ALA A 168 1.76 -11.10 -17.27
CA ALA A 168 0.44 -10.58 -17.61
C ALA A 168 0.21 -9.13 -17.17
N CYS A 169 1.12 -8.54 -16.37
CA CYS A 169 1.00 -7.18 -15.89
C CYS A 169 1.39 -6.19 -16.99
N VAL A 170 0.55 -5.19 -17.22
CA VAL A 170 0.84 -4.06 -18.10
C VAL A 170 1.66 -3.03 -17.33
N ILE A 171 2.97 -3.03 -17.59
CA ILE A 171 3.92 -2.11 -16.94
C ILE A 171 4.10 -0.88 -17.83
N THR A 172 3.65 0.28 -17.35
CA THR A 172 3.84 1.58 -18.00
C THR A 172 4.92 2.36 -17.25
N VAL A 173 5.91 2.87 -18.00
CA VAL A 173 7.10 3.50 -17.40
C VAL A 173 7.38 4.87 -18.00
N ASP A 174 7.74 5.80 -17.13
CA ASP A 174 8.28 7.12 -17.47
C ASP A 174 9.38 7.43 -16.46
N LEU A 175 10.46 6.66 -16.60
CA LEU A 175 11.63 6.62 -15.72
C LEU A 175 12.83 7.27 -16.43
N PRO A 176 13.74 7.93 -15.68
CA PRO A 176 14.91 8.62 -16.21
C PRO A 176 15.88 7.69 -16.96
#